data_AF-A0A9X2B9W8-F1
#
_entry.id   AF-A0A9X2B9W8-F1
#
_cell.length_a   1.000
_cell.length_b   1.000
_cell.length_c   1.000
_cell.angle_alpha   90.00
_cell.angle_beta   90.00
_cell.angle_gamma   90.00
#
_symmetry.space_group_name_H-M   'P 1'
#
loop_
_entity.id
_entity.type
_entity.pdbx_description
1 polymer ?
#
loop_
_entity_poly.entity_id
_entity_poly.type
_entity_poly.pdbx_seq_one_letter_code
_entity_poly.pdbx_strand_id
1 'polypeptide(L)'
;MNIRGANLHTKVHNWIDTIGFRLNTVNTDQKNRITTRHYFFETFNFFEKSKDDSPEKARFMCFDTYGEKVKVKSLLDLQAAFFENISQLK
;
A
#
# COMPACT_ATOMS: atom_id res chain seq x y z
N MET A 1 23.74 -6.79 -5.99
CA MET A 1 22.99 -5.70 -5.29
C MET A 1 22.65 -6.18 -3.88
N ASN A 2 22.95 -5.38 -2.87
CA ASN A 2 22.97 -5.79 -1.45
C ASN A 2 21.56 -5.67 -0.83
N ILE A 3 20.85 -6.78 -0.63
CA ILE A 3 19.41 -6.85 -0.29
C ILE A 3 19.17 -6.85 1.24
N ARG A 4 19.98 -6.14 2.03
CA ARG A 4 19.88 -6.16 3.51
C ARG A 4 19.31 -4.90 4.17
N GLY A 5 18.83 -3.93 3.37
CA GLY A 5 18.31 -2.65 3.90
C GLY A 5 17.17 -2.02 3.10
N ALA A 6 16.40 -2.79 2.32
CA ALA A 6 15.27 -2.22 1.59
C ALA A 6 14.21 -1.71 2.59
N ASN A 7 14.00 -0.39 2.60
CA ASN A 7 12.93 0.29 3.33
C ASN A 7 11.57 -0.39 3.00
N LEU A 8 10.66 -0.46 3.97
CA LEU A 8 9.33 -1.03 3.80
C LEU A 8 8.65 -0.54 2.53
N HIS A 9 8.83 0.75 2.21
CA HIS A 9 8.34 1.36 0.98
C HIS A 9 8.75 0.59 -0.28
N THR A 10 10.06 0.35 -0.48
CA THR A 10 10.56 -0.40 -1.65
C THR A 10 10.00 -1.82 -1.69
N LYS A 11 9.91 -2.49 -0.54
CA LYS A 11 9.37 -3.86 -0.47
C LYS A 11 7.91 -3.93 -0.88
N VAL A 12 7.11 -2.97 -0.39
CA VAL A 12 5.69 -2.82 -0.74
C VAL A 12 5.55 -2.54 -2.23
N HIS A 13 6.26 -1.53 -2.75
CA HIS A 13 6.18 -1.14 -4.17
C HIS A 13 6.55 -2.27 -5.11
N ASN A 14 7.68 -2.94 -4.87
CA ASN A 14 8.09 -4.10 -5.66
C ASN A 14 7.03 -5.21 -5.65
N TRP A 15 6.37 -5.44 -4.51
CA TRP A 15 5.37 -6.48 -4.39
C TRP A 15 4.06 -6.09 -5.09
N ILE A 16 3.53 -4.89 -4.89
CA ILE A 16 2.29 -4.45 -5.55
C ILE A 16 2.47 -4.40 -7.08
N ASP A 17 3.65 -4.02 -7.57
CA ASP A 17 3.99 -4.04 -9.00
C ASP A 17 4.03 -5.48 -9.53
N THR A 18 4.61 -6.41 -8.77
CA THR A 18 4.67 -7.84 -9.14
C THR A 18 3.27 -8.47 -9.20
N ILE A 19 2.38 -8.10 -8.28
CA ILE A 19 0.99 -8.59 -8.25
C ILE A 19 0.15 -7.94 -9.37
N GLY A 20 0.53 -6.75 -9.83
CA GLY A 20 -0.17 -6.04 -10.90
C GLY A 20 -1.18 -5.00 -10.41
N PHE A 21 -0.97 -4.46 -9.21
CA PHE A 21 -1.72 -3.29 -8.74
C PHE A 21 -1.55 -2.12 -9.71
N ARG A 22 -2.61 -1.33 -9.86
CA ARG A 22 -2.60 -0.12 -10.69
C ARG A 22 -2.78 1.10 -9.81
N LEU A 23 -2.04 2.15 -10.10
CA LEU A 23 -2.27 3.46 -9.51
C LEU A 23 -3.57 4.04 -10.09
N ASN A 24 -4.59 4.16 -9.24
CA ASN A 24 -5.91 4.66 -9.61
C ASN A 24 -5.96 6.19 -9.52
N THR A 25 -5.54 6.75 -8.38
CA THR A 25 -5.62 8.19 -8.12
C THR A 25 -4.44 8.67 -7.27
N VAL A 26 -3.98 9.90 -7.52
CA VAL A 26 -3.07 10.64 -6.65
C VAL A 26 -3.76 11.91 -6.20
N ASN A 27 -3.81 12.14 -4.89
CA ASN A 27 -4.35 13.36 -4.30
C ASN A 27 -3.31 14.01 -3.40
N THR A 28 -2.98 15.27 -3.66
CA THR A 28 -2.02 16.04 -2.88
C THR A 28 -2.70 17.19 -2.17
N ASP A 29 -2.71 17.14 -0.85
CA ASP A 29 -3.06 18.26 0.00
C ASP A 29 -1.85 19.20 0.09
N GLN A 30 -1.88 20.30 -0.68
CA GLN A 30 -0.80 21.28 -0.73
C GLN A 30 -0.61 22.04 0.60
N LYS A 31 -1.68 22.22 1.39
CA LYS A 31 -1.62 22.94 2.67
C LYS A 31 -0.86 22.14 3.71
N ASN A 32 -1.10 20.83 3.77
CA ASN A 32 -0.45 19.93 4.72
C ASN A 32 0.76 19.18 4.15
N ARG A 33 1.01 19.34 2.83
CA ARG A 33 2.04 18.63 2.07
C ARG A 33 1.92 17.11 2.19
N ILE A 34 0.69 16.61 2.11
CA ILE A 34 0.39 15.17 2.19
C ILE A 34 -0.03 14.70 0.81
N THR A 35 0.70 13.72 0.26
CA THR A 35 0.31 13.01 -0.95
C THR A 35 -0.29 11.67 -0.58
N THR A 36 -1.50 11.40 -1.05
CA THR A 36 -2.17 10.10 -0.95
C THR A 36 -2.19 9.46 -2.32
N ARG A 37 -1.57 8.31 -2.46
CA ARG A 37 -1.63 7.45 -3.66
C ARG A 37 -2.59 6.30 -3.37
N HIS A 38 -3.54 6.09 -4.27
CA HIS A 38 -4.51 5.02 -4.22
C HIS A 38 -4.20 4.00 -5.30
N TYR A 39 -3.83 2.80 -4.88
CA TYR A 39 -3.59 1.65 -5.73
C TYR A 39 -4.74 0.66 -5.61
N PHE A 40 -4.95 -0.11 -6.66
CA PHE A 40 -6.05 -1.04 -6.75
C PHE A 40 -5.68 -2.30 -7.54
N PHE A 41 -6.17 -3.45 -7.07
CA PHE A 41 -6.13 -4.73 -7.77
C PHE A 41 -7.49 -5.40 -7.64
N GLU A 42 -8.20 -5.55 -8.76
CA GLU A 42 -9.55 -6.15 -8.87
C GLU A 42 -10.64 -5.56 -7.96
N THR A 43 -10.61 -5.84 -6.66
CA THR A 43 -11.51 -5.28 -5.62
C THR A 43 -10.72 -4.79 -4.41
N PHE A 44 -9.44 -5.14 -4.32
CA PHE A 44 -8.57 -4.82 -3.20
C PHE A 44 -8.01 -3.41 -3.33
N ASN A 45 -8.24 -2.60 -2.28
CA ASN A 45 -7.84 -1.21 -2.22
C ASN A 45 -6.61 -1.03 -1.32
N PHE A 46 -5.59 -0.34 -1.84
CA PHE A 46 -4.36 -0.07 -1.13
C PHE A 46 -4.01 1.42 -1.19
N PHE A 47 -3.65 2.01 -0.06
CA PHE A 47 -3.38 3.43 0.06
C PHE A 47 -1.99 3.65 0.65
N GLU A 48 -1.25 4.55 0.02
CA GLU A 48 0.00 5.08 0.52
C GLU A 48 -0.20 6.56 0.82
N LYS A 49 0.23 7.00 2.00
CA LYS A 49 0.27 8.41 2.36
C LYS A 49 1.70 8.81 2.69
N SER A 50 2.27 9.74 1.93
CA SER A 50 3.58 10.34 2.20
C SER A 50 3.40 11.80 2.62
N LYS A 51 4.26 12.28 3.52
CA LYS A 51 4.36 13.70 3.86
C LYS A 51 5.64 14.25 3.26
N ASP A 52 5.57 15.44 2.66
CA ASP A 52 6.70 16.10 2.00
C ASP A 52 7.35 15.20 0.92
N ASP A 53 6.54 14.33 0.29
CA ASP A 53 6.94 13.30 -0.67
C ASP A 53 8.12 12.41 -0.24
N SER A 54 8.25 12.21 1.07
CA SER A 54 9.35 11.47 1.68
C SER A 54 8.97 9.98 1.84
N PRO A 55 9.61 9.05 1.11
CA PRO A 55 9.26 7.61 1.13
C PRO A 55 9.46 6.95 2.49
N GLU A 56 10.39 7.45 3.31
CA GLU A 56 10.64 6.99 4.68
C GLU A 56 9.53 7.38 5.66
N LYS A 57 8.71 8.38 5.33
CA LYS A 57 7.53 8.78 6.11
C LYS A 57 6.24 8.21 5.53
N ALA A 58 6.33 7.34 4.52
CA ALA A 58 5.17 6.72 3.92
C ALA A 58 4.43 5.84 4.92
N ARG A 59 3.12 6.01 4.98
CA ARG A 59 2.20 5.18 5.76
C ARG A 59 1.32 4.42 4.79
N PHE A 60 1.26 3.11 4.99
CA PHE A 60 0.51 2.21 4.14
C PHE A 60 -0.75 1.73 4.86
N MET A 61 -1.84 1.61 4.12
CA MET A 61 -3.14 1.19 4.63
C MET A 61 -3.87 0.39 3.56
N CYS A 62 -4.54 -0.67 3.97
CA CYS A 62 -5.48 -1.40 3.13
C CYS A 62 -6.80 -1.60 3.90
N PHE A 63 -7.72 -2.31 3.28
CA PHE A 63 -8.97 -2.71 3.88
C PHE A 63 -9.02 -4.23 3.96
N ASP A 64 -9.50 -4.75 5.08
CA ASP A 64 -9.82 -6.17 5.16
C ASP A 64 -11.12 -6.48 4.40
N THR A 65 -11.52 -7.75 4.43
CA THR A 65 -12.72 -8.25 3.76
C THR A 65 -14.02 -7.60 4.26
N TYR A 66 -14.00 -7.05 5.48
CA TYR A 66 -15.15 -6.40 6.10
C TYR A 66 -15.16 -4.89 5.85
N GLY A 67 -14.16 -4.36 5.13
CA GLY A 67 -14.02 -2.93 4.88
C GLY A 67 -13.43 -2.17 6.08
N GLU A 68 -12.81 -2.87 7.03
CA GLU A 68 -12.11 -2.25 8.15
C GLU A 68 -10.68 -1.84 7.75
N LYS A 69 -10.24 -0.69 8.26
CA LYS A 69 -8.94 -0.13 7.92
C LYS A 69 -7.81 -0.87 8.61
N VAL A 70 -6.93 -1.49 7.83
CA VAL A 70 -5.73 -2.17 8.32
C VAL A 70 -4.49 -1.33 8.04
N LYS A 71 -3.73 -1.01 9.10
CA LYS A 71 -2.43 -0.34 8.97
C LYS A 71 -1.37 -1.36 8.58
N VAL A 72 -0.70 -1.13 7.46
CA VAL A 72 0.39 -1.99 6.97
C VAL A 72 1.70 -1.50 7.58
N LYS A 73 2.22 -2.25 8.56
CA LYS A 73 3.50 -1.99 9.24
C LYS A 73 4.62 -2.88 8.70
N SER A 74 4.27 -3.97 8.02
CA SER A 74 5.19 -4.90 7.38
C SER A 74 4.66 -5.33 6.00
N LEU A 75 5.52 -5.87 5.14
CA LEU A 75 5.07 -6.47 3.88
C LEU A 75 4.14 -7.67 4.13
N LEU A 76 4.36 -8.40 5.23
CA LEU A 76 3.53 -9.54 5.61
C LEU A 76 2.09 -9.12 5.92
N ASP A 77 1.90 -7.95 6.56
CA ASP A 77 0.56 -7.43 6.87
C ASP A 77 -0.25 -7.21 5.59
N LEU A 78 0.39 -6.63 4.56
CA LEU A 78 -0.24 -6.40 3.26
C LEU A 78 -0.55 -7.72 2.54
N GLN A 79 0.40 -8.66 2.56
CA GLN A 79 0.23 -9.97 1.94
C GLN A 79 -0.90 -10.75 2.58
N ALA A 80 -0.95 -10.79 3.92
CA ALA A 80 -2.00 -11.46 4.67
C ALA A 80 -3.37 -10.87 4.34
N ALA A 81 -3.53 -9.54 4.44
CA ALA A 81 -4.78 -8.88 4.12
C ALA A 81 -5.23 -9.13 2.68
N PHE A 82 -4.31 -9.13 1.72
CA PHE A 82 -4.60 -9.41 0.32
C PHE A 82 -5.06 -10.83 0.07
N PHE A 83 -4.34 -11.83 0.59
CA PHE A 83 -4.71 -13.23 0.40
C PHE A 83 -5.99 -13.61 1.15
N GLU A 84 -6.25 -13.01 2.33
CA GLU A 84 -7.53 -13.16 3.02
C GLU A 84 -8.68 -12.60 2.17
N ASN A 85 -8.51 -11.41 1.57
CA ASN A 85 -9.51 -10.83 0.66
C ASN A 85 -9.78 -11.70 -0.57
N ILE A 86 -8.74 -12.18 -1.25
CA ILE A 86 -8.91 -13.05 -2.41
C ILE A 86 -9.52 -14.40 -2.03
N SER A 87 -9.19 -14.94 -0.87
CA SER A 87 -9.72 -16.24 -0.42
C SER A 87 -11.24 -16.23 -0.26
N GLN A 88 -11.85 -15.06 0.02
CA GLN A 88 -13.29 -14.89 0.13
C GLN A 88 -13.99 -14.67 -1.23
N LEU A 89 -13.24 -14.43 -2.32
CA LEU A 89 -13.80 -14.32 -3.67
C LEU A 89 -14.02 -15.70 -4.33
N LYS A 90 -13.60 -16.78 -3.67
CA LYS A 90 -13.80 -18.18 -4.09
C LYS A 90 -15.05 -18.77 -3.46
#